data_AF-A0A839URW7-F1
#
_entry.id   AF-A0A839URW7-F1
#
_cell.length_a   1.000
_cell.length_b   1.000
_cell.length_c   1.000
_cell.angle_alpha   90.00
_cell.angle_beta   90.00
_cell.angle_gamma   90.00
#
_symmetry.space_group_name_H-M   'P 1'
#
loop_
_entity.id
_entity.type
_entity.pdbx_description
1 polymer ?
#
loop_
_entity_poly.entity_id
_entity_poly.type
_entity_poly.pdbx_seq_one_letter_code
_entity_poly.pdbx_strand_id
1 'polypeptide(L)'
;MFKECTKTHLTRLAAIVAGFLFWPAIAFANQCLTISCDCASLDSANDRAICQQQEVQLIKDCELAGGLTGYCQIAGLQGAPMPFSLTRSDTLSPSEEAIEISLDQIEAFYWSVNQDLEGSQRYIESSAYGNALTVYKNLSTTLDRIYGIQRQAYDSWRALDDKDEAEDVASDAYEDMAALGETLYLRARGLWAERAESDAKLQRKRQILAMNVLRYAGSAYQQAAELAALAKERELAARLWQSSAETAEVMLSWRQQANSKAQYINYYRQQSVASWYRSALYWERIEEPEQAEIAREKALQLTKSQVAQR
;
A
#
# COMPACT_ATOMS: atom_id res chain seq x y z
N MET A 1 -21.55 -60.09 16.05
CA MET A 1 -21.82 -59.25 17.25
C MET A 1 -20.99 -57.98 17.07
N PHE A 2 -21.47 -56.75 16.89
CA PHE A 2 -22.75 -56.03 17.01
C PHE A 2 -22.86 -55.13 15.75
N LYS A 3 -23.94 -55.23 14.97
CA LYS A 3 -25.18 -54.43 15.00
C LYS A 3 -25.09 -53.04 14.34
N GLU A 4 -25.80 -52.98 13.22
CA GLU A 4 -26.35 -51.84 12.49
C GLU A 4 -27.01 -50.76 13.38
N CYS A 5 -26.95 -49.50 12.94
CA CYS A 5 -27.88 -48.41 13.29
C CYS A 5 -27.90 -47.42 12.10
N THR A 6 -28.83 -47.59 11.16
CA THR A 6 -30.15 -46.92 11.02
C THR A 6 -30.12 -45.59 10.25
N LYS A 7 -30.70 -45.68 9.04
CA LYS A 7 -31.25 -44.57 8.24
C LYS A 7 -32.51 -44.03 8.94
N THR A 8 -32.70 -42.71 8.92
CA THR A 8 -34.02 -42.10 9.20
C THR A 8 -34.22 -40.78 8.46
N HIS A 9 -35.19 -40.82 7.53
CA HIS A 9 -36.21 -39.83 7.10
C HIS A 9 -35.90 -38.32 7.03
N LEU A 10 -36.06 -37.68 5.86
CA LEU A 10 -37.31 -37.25 5.17
C LEU A 10 -37.93 -35.92 5.70
N THR A 11 -38.08 -34.97 4.77
CA THR A 11 -39.15 -33.96 4.65
C THR A 11 -39.35 -32.91 5.75
N ARG A 12 -38.96 -31.66 5.46
CA ARG A 12 -39.69 -30.42 5.79
C ARG A 12 -39.44 -29.39 4.67
N LEU A 13 -40.41 -29.22 3.78
CA LEU A 13 -41.44 -28.15 3.77
C LEU A 13 -40.88 -26.76 3.43
N ALA A 14 -41.21 -26.35 2.21
CA ALA A 14 -41.06 -25.02 1.67
C ALA A 14 -41.85 -23.99 2.51
N ALA A 15 -41.18 -22.92 2.91
CA ALA A 15 -41.81 -21.67 3.29
C ALA A 15 -41.12 -20.55 2.49
N ILE A 16 -41.77 -20.18 1.39
CA ILE A 16 -41.49 -18.98 0.60
C ILE A 16 -41.89 -17.79 1.47
N VAL A 17 -40.92 -17.10 2.07
CA VAL A 17 -41.12 -15.74 2.59
C VAL A 17 -40.46 -14.80 1.59
N ALA A 18 -41.29 -14.35 0.65
CA ALA A 18 -41.00 -13.24 -0.24
C ALA A 18 -40.98 -11.93 0.58
N GLY A 19 -39.92 -11.73 1.35
CA GLY A 19 -39.56 -10.44 1.92
C GLY A 19 -38.60 -9.77 0.94
N PHE A 20 -39.13 -9.04 -0.04
CA PHE A 20 -38.33 -8.11 -0.85
C PHE A 20 -37.76 -7.05 0.10
N LEU A 21 -36.52 -7.29 0.51
CA LEU A 21 -35.66 -6.34 1.20
C LEU A 21 -35.49 -5.11 0.29
N PHE A 22 -36.25 -4.06 0.56
CA PHE A 22 -35.91 -2.70 0.11
C PHE A 22 -34.62 -2.30 0.82
N TRP A 23 -33.49 -2.69 0.24
CA TRP A 23 -32.17 -2.23 0.68
C TRP A 23 -32.04 -0.75 0.28
N PRO A 24 -31.77 0.17 1.22
CA PRO A 24 -31.58 1.57 0.88
C PRO A 24 -30.34 1.73 -0.01
N ALA A 25 -30.54 2.11 -1.27
CA ALA A 25 -29.49 2.38 -2.25
C ALA A 25 -28.77 3.74 -2.02
N ILE A 26 -28.75 4.26 -0.79
CA ILE A 26 -28.42 5.68 -0.51
C ILE A 26 -26.96 5.89 -0.07
N ALA A 27 -26.13 4.85 0.07
CA ALA A 27 -24.77 5.01 0.63
C ALA A 27 -23.64 5.32 -0.38
N PHE A 28 -23.88 5.32 -1.71
CA PHE A 28 -22.79 5.38 -2.70
C PHE A 28 -22.41 6.79 -3.17
N ALA A 29 -23.32 7.77 -3.10
CA ALA A 29 -23.06 9.12 -3.63
C ALA A 29 -21.94 9.88 -2.88
N ASN A 30 -21.67 9.52 -1.62
CA ASN A 30 -20.70 10.24 -0.79
C ASN A 30 -19.23 9.93 -1.16
N GLN A 31 -18.92 8.83 -1.85
CA GLN A 31 -17.53 8.44 -2.13
C GLN A 31 -16.88 9.26 -3.26
N CYS A 32 -17.67 9.77 -4.22
CA CYS A 32 -17.12 10.56 -5.31
C CYS A 32 -16.80 12.00 -4.87
N LEU A 33 -17.48 12.50 -3.84
CA LEU A 33 -17.24 13.82 -3.25
C LEU A 33 -15.91 13.91 -2.49
N THR A 34 -15.29 12.78 -2.14
CA THR A 34 -14.01 12.75 -1.45
C THR A 34 -12.81 12.73 -2.42
N ILE A 35 -13.05 12.74 -3.73
CA ILE A 35 -11.98 12.84 -4.74
C ILE A 35 -11.46 14.28 -4.76
N SER A 36 -10.19 14.45 -4.44
CA SER A 36 -9.43 15.69 -4.55
C SER A 36 -7.98 15.33 -4.82
N CYS A 37 -7.49 15.53 -6.03
CA CYS A 37 -6.10 15.27 -6.39
C CYS A 37 -5.16 16.39 -5.90
N ASP A 38 -5.65 17.39 -5.16
CA ASP A 38 -4.87 18.51 -4.64
C ASP A 38 -4.05 19.23 -5.73
N CYS A 39 -4.66 19.41 -6.91
CA CYS A 39 -3.96 19.95 -8.08
C CYS A 39 -3.47 21.38 -7.88
N ALA A 40 -4.08 22.14 -6.96
CA ALA A 40 -3.68 23.52 -6.70
C ALA A 40 -2.31 23.63 -6.01
N SER A 41 -1.84 22.57 -5.33
CA SER A 41 -0.55 22.58 -4.62
C SER A 41 0.65 22.21 -5.47
N LEU A 42 0.45 21.88 -6.76
CA LEU A 42 1.54 21.57 -7.69
C LEU A 42 2.14 22.86 -8.25
N ASP A 43 3.47 22.98 -8.26
CA ASP A 43 4.17 24.19 -8.71
C ASP A 43 4.21 24.33 -10.25
N SER A 44 4.32 23.20 -10.97
CA SER A 44 4.32 23.15 -12.44
C SER A 44 2.93 23.41 -13.03
N ALA A 45 2.81 24.42 -13.89
CA ALA A 45 1.55 24.73 -14.57
C ALA A 45 1.04 23.58 -15.46
N ASN A 46 1.97 22.84 -16.07
CA ASN A 46 1.64 21.68 -16.88
C ASN A 46 1.09 20.53 -16.01
N ASP A 47 1.76 20.25 -14.89
CA ASP A 47 1.34 19.18 -13.97
C ASP A 47 -0.03 19.51 -13.35
N ARG A 48 -0.28 20.78 -13.01
CA ARG A 48 -1.61 21.26 -12.58
C ARG A 48 -2.69 20.97 -13.61
N ALA A 49 -2.45 21.28 -14.88
CA ALA A 49 -3.44 21.08 -15.95
C ALA A 49 -3.75 19.60 -16.16
N ILE A 50 -2.73 18.73 -16.16
CA ILE A 50 -2.92 17.28 -16.29
C ILE A 50 -3.66 16.72 -15.07
N CYS A 51 -3.27 17.13 -13.86
CA CYS A 51 -3.94 16.75 -12.63
C CYS A 51 -5.43 17.12 -12.64
N GLN A 52 -5.77 18.36 -13.02
CA GLN A 52 -7.17 18.81 -13.08
C GLN A 52 -7.98 18.00 -14.09
N GLN A 53 -7.41 17.70 -15.25
CA GLN A 53 -8.07 16.86 -16.25
C GLN A 53 -8.30 15.43 -15.71
N GLN A 54 -7.32 14.86 -15.01
CA GLN A 54 -7.45 13.54 -14.38
C GLN A 54 -8.52 13.53 -13.28
N GLU A 55 -8.54 14.54 -12.41
CA GLU A 55 -9.53 14.67 -11.34
C GLU A 55 -10.96 14.72 -11.88
N VAL A 56 -11.22 15.57 -12.87
CA VAL A 56 -12.54 15.68 -13.53
C VAL A 56 -12.97 14.35 -14.14
N GLN A 57 -12.04 13.65 -14.81
CA GLN A 57 -12.33 12.35 -15.40
C GLN A 57 -12.60 11.28 -14.33
N LEU A 58 -11.84 11.28 -13.23
CA LEU A 58 -12.00 10.34 -12.13
C LEU A 58 -13.34 10.53 -11.40
N ILE A 59 -13.76 11.78 -11.17
CA ILE A 59 -15.07 12.10 -10.59
C ILE A 59 -16.18 11.56 -11.50
N LYS A 60 -16.11 11.86 -12.81
CA LYS A 60 -17.09 11.38 -13.79
C LYS A 60 -17.17 9.85 -13.83
N ASP A 61 -16.03 9.16 -13.82
CA ASP A 61 -16.01 7.70 -13.84
C ASP A 61 -16.54 7.10 -12.53
N CYS A 62 -16.30 7.77 -11.39
CA CYS A 62 -16.85 7.38 -10.09
C CYS A 62 -18.39 7.47 -10.07
N GLU A 63 -18.94 8.59 -10.56
CA GLU A 63 -20.38 8.81 -10.63
C GLU A 63 -21.07 7.78 -11.52
N LEU A 64 -20.48 7.45 -12.67
CA LEU A 64 -21.01 6.44 -13.60
C LEU A 64 -20.97 5.02 -13.04
N ALA A 65 -19.91 4.68 -12.30
CA ALA A 65 -19.73 3.35 -11.73
C ALA A 65 -20.43 3.16 -10.37
N GLY A 66 -20.85 4.24 -9.72
CA GLY A 66 -21.39 4.21 -8.36
C GLY A 66 -20.33 3.93 -7.29
N GLY A 67 -19.07 4.26 -7.55
CA GLY A 67 -17.95 4.04 -6.63
C GLY A 67 -16.59 4.33 -7.26
N LEU A 68 -15.53 4.41 -6.45
CA LEU A 68 -14.18 4.73 -6.91
C LEU A 68 -13.64 3.68 -7.89
N THR A 69 -13.22 4.12 -9.09
CA THR A 69 -12.72 3.27 -10.17
C THR A 69 -11.24 3.47 -10.52
N GLY A 70 -10.59 4.45 -9.90
CA GLY A 70 -9.20 4.81 -10.17
C GLY A 70 -8.59 5.68 -9.08
N TYR A 71 -7.43 6.24 -9.39
CA TYR A 71 -6.64 7.04 -8.47
C TYR A 71 -6.06 8.27 -9.16
N CYS A 72 -5.77 9.30 -8.38
CA CYS A 72 -4.97 10.44 -8.81
C CYS A 72 -3.53 9.95 -9.09
N GLN A 73 -3.06 10.10 -10.33
CA GLN A 73 -1.71 9.69 -10.72
C GLN A 73 -0.72 10.84 -10.55
N ILE A 74 -1.14 12.04 -10.95
CA ILE A 74 -0.47 13.29 -10.66
C ILE A 74 -1.32 13.97 -9.61
N ALA A 75 -0.73 14.25 -8.45
CA ALA A 75 -1.47 14.78 -7.32
C ALA A 75 -0.56 15.59 -6.42
N GLY A 76 -1.12 16.59 -5.75
CA GLY A 76 -0.46 17.27 -4.64
C GLY A 76 -0.20 16.33 -3.46
N LEU A 77 0.54 16.81 -2.46
CA LEU A 77 0.87 15.99 -1.29
C LEU A 77 -0.34 15.59 -0.44
N GLN A 78 -1.47 16.30 -0.58
CA GLN A 78 -2.72 15.95 0.08
C GLN A 78 -3.75 15.30 -0.86
N GLY A 79 -3.33 14.88 -2.06
CA GLY A 79 -4.22 14.24 -3.02
C GLY A 79 -4.81 12.91 -2.52
N ALA A 80 -6.07 12.66 -2.89
CA ALA A 80 -6.84 11.44 -2.62
C ALA A 80 -7.91 11.20 -3.71
N PRO A 81 -8.23 9.94 -4.06
CA PRO A 81 -7.57 8.72 -3.62
C PRO A 81 -6.25 8.49 -4.36
N MET A 82 -5.24 8.02 -3.64
CA MET A 82 -3.95 7.63 -4.20
C MET A 82 -3.81 6.10 -4.20
N PRO A 83 -3.02 5.51 -5.11
CA PRO A 83 -2.77 4.06 -5.15
C PRO A 83 -1.74 3.63 -4.07
N PHE A 84 -1.80 4.22 -2.88
CA PHE A 84 -0.87 3.96 -1.78
C PHE A 84 -1.51 3.12 -0.67
N SER A 85 -0.69 2.41 0.08
CA SER A 85 -1.11 1.63 1.25
C SER A 85 -0.90 2.43 2.54
N LEU A 86 -1.46 3.64 2.58
CA LEU A 86 -1.35 4.55 3.71
C LEU A 86 -2.73 4.68 4.36
N THR A 87 -2.83 4.29 5.63
CA THR A 87 -4.06 4.43 6.42
C THR A 87 -3.80 5.45 7.51
N ARG A 88 -4.59 6.53 7.56
CA ARG A 88 -4.52 7.52 8.63
C ARG A 88 -5.55 7.19 9.70
N SER A 89 -5.16 7.32 10.96
CA SER A 89 -6.07 7.33 12.10
C SER A 89 -6.35 8.77 12.47
N ASP A 90 -7.63 9.15 12.55
CA ASP A 90 -8.03 10.49 13.02
C ASP A 90 -8.09 10.56 14.57
N THR A 91 -7.77 9.47 15.26
CA THR A 91 -7.81 9.42 16.72
C THR A 91 -6.48 9.93 17.27
N LEU A 92 -6.52 10.91 18.17
CA LEU A 92 -5.35 11.43 18.87
C LEU A 92 -5.27 10.85 20.28
N SER A 93 -4.05 10.67 20.78
CA SER A 93 -3.78 10.34 22.18
C SER A 93 -3.90 11.60 23.05
N PRO A 94 -4.58 11.53 24.21
CA PRO A 94 -4.91 12.72 25.00
C PRO A 94 -3.78 13.23 25.90
N SER A 95 -2.69 12.47 26.07
CA SER A 95 -1.59 12.79 26.98
C SER A 95 -0.26 12.18 26.51
N GLU A 96 0.85 12.77 26.97
CA GLU A 96 2.22 12.29 26.74
C GLU A 96 2.38 10.82 27.15
N GLU A 97 1.96 10.47 28.38
CA GLU A 97 1.98 9.09 28.89
C GLU A 97 1.25 8.10 27.95
N ALA A 98 0.12 8.50 27.35
CA ALA A 98 -0.61 7.64 26.42
C ALA A 98 0.11 7.48 25.07
N ILE A 99 0.88 8.50 24.66
CA ILE A 99 1.74 8.43 23.47
C ILE A 99 2.89 7.46 23.74
N GLU A 100 3.62 7.62 24.86
CA GLU A 100 4.73 6.75 25.26
C GLU A 100 4.31 5.28 25.38
N ILE A 101 3.17 4.99 26.03
CA ILE A 101 2.62 3.62 26.09
C ILE A 101 2.36 3.04 24.70
N SER A 102 1.97 3.88 23.75
CA SER A 102 1.72 3.44 22.37
C SER A 102 3.04 3.19 21.64
N LEU A 103 4.07 4.01 21.89
CA LEU A 103 5.41 3.80 21.34
C LEU A 103 6.06 2.53 21.90
N ASP A 104 5.90 2.23 23.19
CA ASP A 104 6.36 0.96 23.79
C ASP A 104 5.71 -0.27 23.13
N GLN A 105 4.46 -0.16 22.68
CA GLN A 105 3.80 -1.25 21.94
C GLN A 105 4.45 -1.53 20.58
N ILE A 106 5.10 -0.53 19.96
CA ILE A 106 5.77 -0.69 18.68
C ILE A 106 6.95 -1.66 18.80
N GLU A 107 7.74 -1.59 19.87
CA GLU A 107 8.86 -2.52 20.09
C GLU A 107 8.39 -3.98 20.11
N ALA A 108 7.28 -4.25 20.80
CA ALA A 108 6.67 -5.57 20.85
C ALA A 108 6.20 -6.04 19.47
N PHE A 109 5.67 -5.12 18.64
CA PHE A 109 5.31 -5.44 17.26
C PHE A 109 6.53 -5.71 16.37
N TYR A 110 7.61 -4.94 16.48
CA TYR A 110 8.84 -5.22 15.73
C TYR A 110 9.46 -6.56 16.12
N TRP A 111 9.44 -6.92 17.41
CA TRP A 111 9.82 -8.25 17.85
C TRP A 111 8.97 -9.33 17.16
N SER A 112 7.64 -9.15 17.10
CA SER A 112 6.73 -10.06 16.40
C SER A 112 7.03 -10.14 14.90
N VAL A 113 7.33 -9.02 14.25
CA VAL A 113 7.71 -8.98 12.82
C VAL A 113 8.97 -9.80 12.58
N ASN A 114 9.98 -9.67 13.43
CA ASN A 114 11.21 -10.45 13.32
C ASN A 114 10.95 -11.95 13.49
N GLN A 115 10.11 -12.35 14.45
CA GLN A 115 9.71 -13.75 14.61
C GLN A 115 8.94 -14.29 13.40
N ASP A 116 8.04 -13.49 12.81
CA ASP A 116 7.32 -13.84 11.59
C ASP A 116 8.27 -13.97 10.39
N LEU A 117 9.27 -13.08 10.27
CA LEU A 117 10.28 -13.14 9.22
C LEU A 117 11.16 -14.39 9.34
N GLU A 118 11.56 -14.79 10.54
CA GLU A 118 12.31 -16.04 10.77
C GLU A 118 11.43 -17.27 10.53
N GLY A 119 10.21 -17.28 11.05
CA GLY A 119 9.27 -18.39 10.88
C GLY A 119 8.90 -18.62 9.42
N SER A 120 8.67 -17.54 8.66
CA SER A 120 8.39 -17.61 7.23
C SER A 120 9.56 -18.18 6.43
N GLN A 121 10.80 -17.87 6.82
CA GLN A 121 12.01 -18.41 6.18
C GLN A 121 12.08 -19.94 6.31
N ARG A 122 11.76 -20.50 7.48
CA ARG A 122 11.70 -21.97 7.67
C ARG A 122 10.64 -22.63 6.79
N TYR A 123 9.51 -21.95 6.55
CA TYR A 123 8.50 -22.43 5.61
C TYR A 123 8.94 -22.33 4.14
N ILE A 124 9.72 -21.30 3.78
CA ILE A 124 10.29 -21.16 2.43
C ILE A 124 11.29 -22.27 2.15
N GLU A 125 12.19 -22.56 3.09
CA GLU A 125 13.22 -23.61 2.99
C GLU A 125 12.63 -25.02 2.86
N SER A 126 11.44 -25.24 3.41
CA SER A 126 10.70 -26.50 3.29
C SER A 126 9.68 -26.51 2.13
N SER A 127 9.74 -25.51 1.23
CA SER A 127 8.81 -25.29 0.11
C SER A 127 7.33 -25.20 0.54
N ALA A 128 7.06 -24.94 1.82
CA ALA A 128 5.75 -24.74 2.40
C ALA A 128 5.22 -23.30 2.15
N TYR A 129 5.29 -22.84 0.90
CA TYR A 129 4.98 -21.45 0.51
C TYR A 129 3.58 -20.95 0.91
N GLY A 130 2.61 -21.87 1.04
CA GLY A 130 1.28 -21.53 1.54
C GLY A 130 1.28 -21.05 3.00
N ASN A 131 2.09 -21.70 3.85
CA ASN A 131 2.24 -21.33 5.25
C ASN A 131 3.04 -20.03 5.38
N ALA A 132 4.13 -19.89 4.61
CA ALA A 132 4.88 -18.64 4.52
C ALA A 132 3.97 -17.46 4.13
N LEU A 133 3.09 -17.66 3.13
CA LEU A 133 2.14 -16.63 2.71
C LEU A 133 1.16 -16.22 3.82
N THR A 134 0.71 -17.16 4.65
CA THR A 134 -0.13 -16.83 5.81
C THR A 134 0.64 -15.97 6.83
N VAL A 135 1.89 -16.31 7.11
CA VAL A 135 2.75 -15.52 8.02
C VAL A 135 2.94 -14.10 7.48
N TYR A 136 3.27 -13.95 6.19
CA TYR A 136 3.42 -12.62 5.60
C TYR A 136 2.14 -11.78 5.57
N LYS A 137 0.96 -12.41 5.50
CA LYS A 137 -0.32 -11.68 5.63
C LYS A 137 -0.50 -11.12 7.04
N ASN A 138 -0.14 -11.88 8.06
CA ASN A 138 -0.17 -11.41 9.44
C ASN A 138 0.85 -10.29 9.65
N LEU A 139 2.07 -10.48 9.16
CA LEU A 139 3.12 -9.46 9.15
C LEU A 139 2.62 -8.15 8.54
N SER A 140 1.96 -8.19 7.38
CA SER A 140 1.40 -6.97 6.75
C SER A 140 0.42 -6.23 7.65
N THR A 141 -0.49 -6.95 8.31
CA THR A 141 -1.43 -6.33 9.26
C THR A 141 -0.70 -5.70 10.44
N THR A 142 0.37 -6.35 10.92
CA THR A 142 1.23 -5.81 11.97
C THR A 142 1.95 -4.55 11.51
N LEU A 143 2.47 -4.49 10.26
CA LEU A 143 3.11 -3.28 9.73
C LEU A 143 2.14 -2.11 9.61
N ASP A 144 0.94 -2.36 9.08
CA ASP A 144 -0.10 -1.33 8.99
C ASP A 144 -0.46 -0.80 10.38
N ARG A 145 -0.44 -1.67 11.41
CA ARG A 145 -0.66 -1.28 12.80
C ARG A 145 0.51 -0.46 13.37
N ILE A 146 1.75 -0.87 13.15
CA ILE A 146 2.94 -0.11 13.59
C ILE A 146 2.88 1.29 13.00
N TYR A 147 2.74 1.39 11.67
CA TYR A 147 2.66 2.68 10.99
C TYR A 147 1.49 3.54 11.50
N GLY A 148 0.32 2.93 11.73
CA GLY A 148 -0.83 3.63 12.30
C GLY A 148 -0.56 4.22 13.69
N ILE A 149 0.16 3.49 14.55
CA ILE A 149 0.56 3.97 15.87
C ILE A 149 1.62 5.08 15.76
N GLN A 150 2.64 4.91 14.93
CA GLN A 150 3.68 5.93 14.69
C GLN A 150 3.07 7.24 14.19
N ARG A 151 2.13 7.14 13.24
CA ARG A 151 1.40 8.30 12.71
C ARG A 151 0.54 8.97 13.79
N GLN A 152 -0.20 8.18 14.57
CA GLN A 152 -1.00 8.69 15.67
C GLN A 152 -0.14 9.41 16.71
N ALA A 153 1.01 8.84 17.08
CA ALA A 153 1.96 9.43 18.03
C ALA A 153 2.47 10.79 17.51
N TYR A 154 2.94 10.84 16.26
CA TYR A 154 3.33 12.08 15.59
C TYR A 154 2.21 13.13 15.66
N ASP A 155 1.00 12.79 15.21
CA ASP A 155 -0.11 13.75 15.16
C ASP A 155 -0.54 14.18 16.57
N SER A 156 -0.37 13.33 17.59
CA SER A 156 -0.68 13.64 18.99
C SER A 156 0.33 14.61 19.60
N TRP A 157 1.63 14.40 19.40
CA TRP A 157 2.67 15.36 19.84
C TRP A 157 2.49 16.73 19.19
N ARG A 158 2.18 16.75 17.88
CA ARG A 158 1.80 17.99 17.16
C ARG A 158 0.59 18.69 17.79
N ALA A 159 -0.39 17.96 18.29
CA ALA A 159 -1.58 18.52 18.93
C ALA A 159 -1.29 19.06 20.35
N LEU A 160 -0.25 18.54 21.01
CA LEU A 160 0.27 19.05 22.28
C LEU A 160 1.23 20.26 22.11
N ASP A 161 1.43 20.72 20.87
CA ASP A 161 2.38 21.77 20.47
C ASP A 161 3.85 21.42 20.77
N ASP A 162 4.17 20.13 20.90
CA ASP A 162 5.54 19.63 20.96
C ASP A 162 5.98 19.15 19.56
N LYS A 163 6.62 20.06 18.82
CA LYS A 163 7.00 19.79 17.42
C LYS A 163 8.30 19.01 17.32
N ASP A 164 9.18 19.18 18.30
CA ASP A 164 10.49 18.54 18.29
C ASP A 164 10.29 17.04 18.56
N GLU A 165 9.50 16.69 19.59
CA GLU A 165 9.17 15.30 19.88
C GLU A 165 8.37 14.62 18.77
N ALA A 166 7.47 15.36 18.10
CA ALA A 166 6.78 14.84 16.92
C ALA A 166 7.78 14.47 15.80
N GLU A 167 8.73 15.37 15.51
CA GLU A 167 9.73 15.14 14.47
C GLU A 167 10.67 13.98 14.81
N ASP A 168 11.06 13.85 16.09
CA ASP A 168 11.88 12.73 16.58
C ASP A 168 11.15 11.39 16.43
N VAL A 169 9.88 11.30 16.82
CA VAL A 169 9.04 10.10 16.61
C VAL A 169 8.97 9.71 15.13
N ALA A 170 8.80 10.69 14.24
CA ALA A 170 8.79 10.41 12.81
C ALA A 170 10.18 9.99 12.28
N SER A 171 11.26 10.52 12.86
CA SER A 171 12.62 10.22 12.49
C SER A 171 12.97 8.76 12.77
N ASP A 172 12.77 8.31 14.01
CA ASP A 172 13.03 6.92 14.42
C ASP A 172 12.17 5.95 13.59
N ALA A 173 10.90 6.31 13.36
CA ALA A 173 9.96 5.48 12.65
C ALA A 173 10.33 5.23 11.17
N TYR A 174 10.86 6.24 10.46
CA TYR A 174 11.17 6.06 9.04
C TYR A 174 12.36 5.12 8.82
N GLU A 175 13.36 5.13 9.70
CA GLU A 175 14.58 4.33 9.57
C GLU A 175 14.23 2.84 9.62
N ASP A 176 13.46 2.44 10.63
CA ASP A 176 13.02 1.06 10.80
C ASP A 176 12.14 0.59 9.64
N MET A 177 11.22 1.43 9.16
CA MET A 177 10.36 1.11 8.03
C MET A 177 11.14 0.99 6.71
N ALA A 178 12.15 1.86 6.50
CA ALA A 178 13.03 1.79 5.33
C ALA A 178 13.87 0.51 5.33
N ALA A 179 14.48 0.17 6.47
CA ALA A 179 15.27 -1.06 6.63
C ALA A 179 14.44 -2.33 6.41
N LEU A 180 13.20 -2.33 6.91
CA LEU A 180 12.27 -3.42 6.67
C LEU A 180 11.84 -3.50 5.19
N GLY A 181 11.58 -2.36 4.55
CA GLY A 181 11.29 -2.26 3.12
C GLY A 181 12.38 -2.93 2.28
N GLU A 182 13.64 -2.62 2.55
CA GLU A 182 14.80 -3.23 1.89
C GLU A 182 14.88 -4.74 2.14
N THR A 183 14.72 -5.16 3.39
CA THR A 183 14.73 -6.59 3.75
C THR A 183 13.66 -7.37 2.98
N LEU A 184 12.44 -6.84 2.90
CA LEU A 184 11.34 -7.46 2.16
C LEU A 184 11.59 -7.44 0.65
N TYR A 185 12.13 -6.34 0.11
CA TYR A 185 12.48 -6.22 -1.29
C TYR A 185 13.47 -7.32 -1.71
N LEU A 186 14.59 -7.44 -1.00
CA LEU A 186 15.62 -8.42 -1.28
C LEU A 186 15.09 -9.86 -1.17
N ARG A 187 14.30 -10.16 -0.13
CA ARG A 187 13.64 -11.47 0.02
C ARG A 187 12.71 -11.80 -1.14
N ALA A 188 11.88 -10.83 -1.57
CA ALA A 188 10.98 -11.04 -2.69
C ALA A 188 11.74 -11.32 -3.99
N ARG A 189 12.83 -10.57 -4.24
CA ARG A 189 13.71 -10.79 -5.40
C ARG A 189 14.35 -12.17 -5.36
N GLY A 190 14.80 -12.63 -4.18
CA GLY A 190 15.31 -13.98 -3.98
C GLY A 190 14.30 -15.06 -4.37
N LEU A 191 13.09 -14.99 -3.80
CA LEU A 191 12.00 -15.93 -4.09
C LEU A 191 11.62 -16.01 -5.58
N TRP A 192 11.73 -14.87 -6.29
CA TRP A 192 11.47 -14.83 -7.72
C TRP A 192 12.62 -15.40 -8.55
N ALA A 193 13.87 -15.13 -8.17
CA ALA A 193 15.08 -15.51 -8.91
C ALA A 193 15.55 -16.94 -8.66
N GLU A 194 15.08 -17.60 -7.60
CA GLU A 194 15.41 -18.99 -7.29
C GLU A 194 15.14 -19.95 -8.46
N ARG A 195 15.91 -21.04 -8.53
CA ARG A 195 15.73 -22.11 -9.52
C ARG A 195 14.27 -22.53 -9.57
N ALA A 196 13.71 -22.74 -10.76
CA ALA A 196 12.32 -23.16 -10.90
C ALA A 196 12.04 -24.44 -10.11
N GLU A 197 10.92 -24.48 -9.38
CA GLU A 197 10.41 -25.68 -8.76
C GLU A 197 10.09 -26.74 -9.83
N SER A 198 10.34 -28.02 -9.50
CA SER A 198 9.95 -29.13 -10.36
C SER A 198 8.44 -29.29 -10.45
N ASP A 199 7.71 -28.97 -9.38
CA ASP A 199 6.25 -28.93 -9.35
C ASP A 199 5.73 -27.55 -9.74
N ALA A 200 4.98 -27.48 -10.85
CA ALA A 200 4.38 -26.24 -11.35
C ALA A 200 3.42 -25.57 -10.34
N LYS A 201 2.74 -26.35 -9.48
CA LYS A 201 1.88 -25.80 -8.42
C LYS A 201 2.72 -25.14 -7.33
N LEU A 202 3.86 -25.73 -6.96
CA LEU A 202 4.79 -25.12 -6.01
C LEU A 202 5.42 -23.86 -6.59
N GLN A 203 5.86 -23.89 -7.86
CA GLN A 203 6.37 -22.72 -8.57
C GLN A 203 5.38 -21.56 -8.51
N ARG A 204 4.10 -21.84 -8.81
CA ARG A 204 3.05 -20.81 -8.77
C ARG A 204 2.84 -20.26 -7.37
N LYS A 205 2.86 -21.10 -6.33
CA LYS A 205 2.75 -20.64 -4.93
C LYS A 205 3.94 -19.76 -4.54
N ARG A 206 5.17 -20.13 -4.93
CA ARG A 206 6.37 -19.32 -4.71
C ARG A 206 6.28 -17.96 -5.38
N GLN A 207 5.84 -17.91 -6.65
CA GLN A 207 5.63 -16.64 -7.36
C GLN A 207 4.55 -15.76 -6.70
N ILE A 208 3.46 -16.35 -6.22
CA ILE A 208 2.43 -15.62 -5.46
C ILE A 208 3.01 -15.07 -4.15
N LEU A 209 3.83 -15.87 -3.45
CA LEU A 209 4.52 -15.43 -2.25
C LEU A 209 5.46 -14.25 -2.56
N ALA A 210 6.35 -14.40 -3.54
CA ALA A 210 7.27 -13.34 -3.98
C ALA A 210 6.53 -12.03 -4.29
N MET A 211 5.43 -12.10 -5.05
CA MET A 211 4.60 -10.92 -5.34
C MET A 211 3.95 -10.32 -4.09
N ASN A 212 3.57 -11.11 -3.08
CA ASN A 212 3.03 -10.54 -1.84
C ASN A 212 4.13 -9.86 -1.02
N VAL A 213 5.29 -10.51 -0.87
CA VAL A 213 6.44 -9.92 -0.15
C VAL A 213 6.88 -8.61 -0.81
N LEU A 214 6.96 -8.56 -2.15
CA LEU A 214 7.32 -7.33 -2.87
C LEU A 214 6.27 -6.22 -2.69
N ARG A 215 4.99 -6.56 -2.62
CA ARG A 215 3.94 -5.58 -2.31
C ARG A 215 4.15 -4.97 -0.94
N TYR A 216 4.50 -5.78 0.06
CA TYR A 216 4.76 -5.30 1.42
C TYR A 216 6.01 -4.42 1.50
N ALA A 217 7.07 -4.75 0.74
CA ALA A 217 8.23 -3.87 0.59
C ALA A 217 7.81 -2.49 0.04
N GLY A 218 6.98 -2.48 -1.01
CA GLY A 218 6.48 -1.24 -1.61
C GLY A 218 5.66 -0.40 -0.64
N SER A 219 4.82 -1.04 0.20
CA SER A 219 4.05 -0.37 1.26
C SER A 219 4.97 0.19 2.35
N ALA A 220 5.96 -0.58 2.82
CA ALA A 220 6.91 -0.13 3.83
C ALA A 220 7.72 1.10 3.35
N TYR A 221 8.16 1.13 2.10
CA TYR A 221 8.80 2.33 1.53
C TYR A 221 7.86 3.54 1.46
N GLN A 222 6.56 3.36 1.19
CA GLN A 222 5.59 4.47 1.20
C GLN A 222 5.41 5.04 2.61
N GLN A 223 5.31 4.16 3.60
CA GLN A 223 5.19 4.51 5.01
C GLN A 223 6.45 5.25 5.48
N ALA A 224 7.63 4.71 5.20
CA ALA A 224 8.92 5.34 5.47
C ALA A 224 9.03 6.71 4.79
N ALA A 225 8.64 6.82 3.52
CA ALA A 225 8.73 8.08 2.77
C ALA A 225 7.81 9.18 3.35
N GLU A 226 6.63 8.80 3.85
CA GLU A 226 5.76 9.75 4.54
C GLU A 226 6.34 10.16 5.89
N LEU A 227 6.83 9.20 6.69
CA LEU A 227 7.45 9.47 7.98
C LEU A 227 8.71 10.36 7.83
N ALA A 228 9.57 10.08 6.87
CA ALA A 228 10.72 10.94 6.55
C ALA A 228 10.29 12.37 6.19
N ALA A 229 9.20 12.53 5.45
CA ALA A 229 8.67 13.86 5.14
C ALA A 229 8.13 14.60 6.38
N LEU A 230 7.55 13.88 7.34
CA LEU A 230 7.11 14.43 8.63
C LEU A 230 8.29 14.85 9.51
N ALA A 231 9.38 14.06 9.49
CA ALA A 231 10.67 14.37 10.12
C ALA A 231 11.46 15.48 9.39
N LYS A 232 10.87 16.13 8.38
CA LYS A 232 11.52 17.13 7.51
C LYS A 232 12.72 16.64 6.69
N GLU A 233 12.97 15.34 6.64
CA GLU A 233 13.99 14.68 5.83
C GLU A 233 13.52 14.54 4.36
N ARG A 234 13.34 15.68 3.68
CA ARG A 234 12.73 15.74 2.33
C ARG A 234 13.54 15.00 1.27
N GLU A 235 14.87 15.05 1.33
CA GLU A 235 15.72 14.30 0.40
C GLU A 235 15.47 12.79 0.55
N LEU A 236 15.46 12.31 1.80
CA LEU A 236 15.22 10.91 2.07
C LEU A 236 13.80 10.48 1.68
N ALA A 237 12.80 11.32 1.96
CA ALA A 237 11.44 11.11 1.48
C ALA A 237 11.39 10.95 -0.04
N ALA A 238 12.11 11.81 -0.79
CA ALA A 238 12.19 11.71 -2.24
C ALA A 238 12.77 10.37 -2.71
N ARG A 239 13.87 9.92 -2.08
CA ARG A 239 14.52 8.63 -2.37
C ARG A 239 13.63 7.44 -2.03
N LEU A 240 12.94 7.46 -0.89
CA LEU A 240 12.05 6.37 -0.48
C LEU A 240 10.80 6.28 -1.36
N TRP A 241 10.25 7.42 -1.81
CA TRP A 241 9.20 7.43 -2.84
C TRP A 241 9.68 6.82 -4.16
N GLN A 242 10.92 7.10 -4.56
CA GLN A 242 11.55 6.45 -5.71
C GLN A 242 11.69 4.93 -5.50
N SER A 243 12.18 4.46 -4.35
CA SER A 243 12.26 3.02 -4.04
C SER A 243 10.89 2.33 -4.08
N SER A 244 9.84 3.00 -3.60
CA SER A 244 8.45 2.53 -3.75
C SER A 244 8.04 2.43 -5.22
N ALA A 245 8.37 3.43 -6.04
CA ALA A 245 8.04 3.47 -7.46
C ALA A 245 8.71 2.33 -8.23
N GLU A 246 10.00 2.11 -8.00
CA GLU A 246 10.79 1.04 -8.60
C GLU A 246 10.27 -0.35 -8.16
N THR A 247 9.87 -0.49 -6.90
CA THR A 247 9.23 -1.72 -6.40
C THR A 247 7.92 -2.02 -7.14
N ALA A 248 7.11 -1.00 -7.40
CA ALA A 248 5.88 -1.13 -8.19
C ALA A 248 6.15 -1.46 -9.67
N GLU A 249 7.26 -0.99 -10.27
CA GLU A 249 7.68 -1.39 -11.62
C GLU A 249 8.11 -2.85 -11.70
N VAL A 250 8.88 -3.34 -10.71
CA VAL A 250 9.23 -4.76 -10.61
C VAL A 250 7.96 -5.60 -10.54
N MET A 251 6.99 -5.17 -9.72
CA MET A 251 5.70 -5.83 -9.61
C MET A 251 4.92 -5.82 -10.93
N LEU A 252 4.88 -4.68 -11.62
CA LEU A 252 4.26 -4.55 -12.94
C LEU A 252 4.84 -5.58 -13.92
N SER A 253 6.17 -5.68 -13.98
CA SER A 253 6.87 -6.65 -14.82
C SER A 253 6.50 -8.10 -14.45
N TRP A 254 6.48 -8.46 -13.16
CA TRP A 254 6.09 -9.80 -12.71
C TRP A 254 4.64 -10.13 -13.04
N ARG A 255 3.72 -9.15 -12.93
CA ARG A 255 2.31 -9.32 -13.29
C ARG A 255 2.14 -9.55 -14.79
N GLN A 256 2.91 -8.85 -15.63
CA GLN A 256 2.91 -9.06 -17.07
C GLN A 256 3.46 -10.44 -17.43
N GLN A 257 4.60 -10.83 -16.86
CA GLN A 257 5.19 -12.18 -17.08
C GLN A 257 4.23 -13.30 -16.65
N ALA A 258 3.48 -13.10 -15.57
CA ALA A 258 2.48 -14.03 -15.09
C ALA A 258 1.12 -13.96 -15.83
N ASN A 259 1.01 -13.15 -16.90
CA ASN A 259 -0.24 -12.92 -17.64
C ASN A 259 -1.42 -12.57 -16.72
N SER A 260 -1.18 -11.70 -15.73
CA SER A 260 -2.19 -11.26 -14.78
C SER A 260 -3.28 -10.42 -15.47
N LYS A 261 -4.47 -10.34 -14.85
CA LYS A 261 -5.57 -9.49 -15.34
C LYS A 261 -5.10 -8.03 -15.49
N ALA A 262 -5.60 -7.36 -16.52
CA ALA A 262 -5.29 -5.96 -16.84
C ALA A 262 -5.47 -5.00 -15.64
N GLN A 263 -6.47 -5.25 -14.79
CA GLN A 263 -6.69 -4.44 -13.57
C GLN A 263 -5.47 -4.41 -12.64
N TYR A 264 -4.76 -5.53 -12.47
CA TYR A 264 -3.59 -5.60 -11.59
C TYR A 264 -2.38 -4.92 -12.23
N ILE A 265 -2.21 -5.11 -13.54
CA ILE A 265 -1.17 -4.43 -14.33
C ILE A 265 -1.38 -2.90 -14.24
N ASN A 266 -2.61 -2.44 -14.45
CA ASN A 266 -2.94 -1.02 -14.36
C ASN A 266 -2.75 -0.47 -12.95
N TYR A 267 -3.14 -1.22 -11.92
CA TYR A 267 -2.94 -0.81 -10.52
C TYR A 267 -1.46 -0.53 -10.22
N TYR A 268 -0.55 -1.46 -10.50
CA TYR A 268 0.88 -1.26 -10.19
C TYR A 268 1.54 -0.22 -11.09
N ARG A 269 1.08 -0.05 -12.34
CA ARG A 269 1.50 1.07 -13.18
C ARG A 269 1.11 2.41 -12.53
N GLN A 270 -0.15 2.55 -12.10
CA GLN A 270 -0.64 3.76 -11.44
C GLN A 270 0.09 4.03 -10.13
N GLN A 271 0.36 2.99 -9.35
CA GLN A 271 1.16 3.09 -8.13
C GLN A 271 2.56 3.61 -8.40
N SER A 272 3.25 3.06 -9.40
CA SER A 272 4.58 3.52 -9.78
C SER A 272 4.58 4.98 -10.27
N VAL A 273 3.64 5.35 -11.14
CA VAL A 273 3.49 6.75 -11.63
C VAL A 273 3.29 7.71 -10.45
N ALA A 274 2.39 7.39 -9.53
CA ALA A 274 2.09 8.23 -8.38
C ALA A 274 3.29 8.37 -7.43
N SER A 275 4.03 7.28 -7.18
CA SER A 275 5.23 7.30 -6.35
C SER A 275 6.37 8.12 -6.99
N TRP A 276 6.58 7.99 -8.31
CA TRP A 276 7.56 8.80 -9.04
C TRP A 276 7.21 10.29 -9.02
N TYR A 277 5.93 10.65 -9.21
CA TYR A 277 5.51 12.05 -9.09
C TYR A 277 5.70 12.60 -7.68
N ARG A 278 5.41 11.81 -6.63
CA ARG A 278 5.73 12.24 -5.25
C ARG A 278 7.22 12.45 -5.03
N SER A 279 8.06 11.54 -5.54
CA SER A 279 9.52 11.72 -5.51
C SER A 279 9.93 13.04 -6.16
N ALA A 280 9.41 13.35 -7.35
CA ALA A 280 9.67 14.60 -8.05
C ALA A 280 9.29 15.83 -7.20
N LEU A 281 8.11 15.83 -6.59
CA LEU A 281 7.66 16.95 -5.74
C LEU A 281 8.58 17.20 -4.54
N TYR A 282 9.14 16.14 -3.94
CA TYR A 282 10.10 16.32 -2.85
C TYR A 282 11.45 16.85 -3.35
N TRP A 283 11.94 16.37 -4.49
CA TRP A 283 13.15 16.92 -5.13
C TRP A 283 13.01 18.41 -5.46
N GLU A 284 11.86 18.85 -5.95
CA GLU A 284 11.60 20.27 -6.20
C GLU A 284 11.64 21.13 -4.94
N ARG A 285 11.07 20.62 -3.83
CA ARG A 285 11.02 21.32 -2.55
C ARG A 285 12.37 21.47 -1.85
N ILE A 286 13.40 20.79 -2.34
CA ILE A 286 14.79 20.96 -1.92
C ILE A 286 15.67 21.53 -3.03
N GLU A 287 15.05 22.10 -4.07
CA GLU A 287 15.74 22.82 -5.15
C GLU A 287 16.71 21.93 -5.95
N GLU A 288 16.36 20.65 -6.14
CA GLU A 288 17.09 19.66 -6.96
C GLU A 288 16.33 19.37 -8.28
N PRO A 289 16.30 20.30 -9.24
CA PRO A 289 15.43 20.23 -10.41
C PRO A 289 15.79 19.10 -11.40
N GLU A 290 17.06 18.67 -11.46
CA GLU A 290 17.47 17.58 -12.35
C GLU A 290 16.86 16.24 -11.90
N GLN A 291 16.92 15.96 -10.60
CA GLN A 291 16.37 14.78 -9.97
C GLN A 291 14.83 14.79 -10.04
N ALA A 292 14.23 15.96 -9.87
CA ALA A 292 12.80 16.14 -10.08
C ALA A 292 12.38 15.79 -11.52
N GLU A 293 13.11 16.28 -12.53
CA GLU A 293 12.81 15.99 -13.93
C GLU A 293 13.01 14.52 -14.27
N ILE A 294 14.09 13.89 -13.79
CA ILE A 294 14.31 12.44 -13.97
C ILE A 294 13.12 11.64 -13.43
N ALA A 295 12.63 11.97 -12.22
CA ALA A 295 11.49 11.30 -11.62
C ALA A 295 10.19 11.52 -12.43
N ARG A 296 9.96 12.75 -12.94
CA ARG A 296 8.82 13.04 -13.83
C ARG A 296 8.89 12.26 -15.13
N GLU A 297 10.04 12.24 -15.79
CA GLU A 297 10.21 11.53 -17.04
C GLU A 297 9.91 10.04 -16.88
N LYS A 298 10.34 9.42 -15.77
CA LYS A 298 9.99 8.04 -15.41
C LYS A 298 8.48 7.85 -15.29
N ALA A 299 7.80 8.73 -14.57
CA ALA A 299 6.35 8.70 -14.44
C ALA A 299 5.64 8.83 -15.81
N LEU A 300 6.07 9.77 -16.66
CA LEU A 300 5.51 10.01 -17.99
C LEU A 300 5.73 8.83 -18.95
N GLN A 301 6.89 8.17 -18.89
CA GLN A 301 7.17 6.97 -19.67
C GLN A 301 6.17 5.85 -19.35
N LEU A 302 5.89 5.64 -18.05
CA LEU A 302 4.92 4.65 -17.59
C LEU A 302 3.49 4.98 -18.06
N THR A 303 3.08 6.24 -18.02
CA THR A 303 1.76 6.68 -18.53
C THR A 303 1.60 6.43 -20.03
N LYS A 304 2.63 6.71 -20.84
CA LYS A 304 2.59 6.48 -22.30
C LYS A 304 2.41 4.99 -22.66
N SER A 305 3.02 4.09 -21.88
CA SER A 305 2.90 2.63 -22.09
C SER A 305 1.46 2.10 -21.97
N GLN A 306 0.57 2.83 -21.29
CA GLN A 306 -0.84 2.45 -21.11
C GLN A 306 -1.67 2.63 -22.38
N VAL A 307 -1.38 3.68 -23.16
CA VAL A 307 -2.15 4.02 -24.37
C VAL A 307 -1.96 2.96 -25.45
N ALA A 308 -0.76 2.40 -25.58
CA ALA A 308 -0.44 1.40 -26.59
C ALA A 308 -1.10 0.02 -26.36
N GLN A 309 -1.68 -0.23 -25.18
CA GLN A 309 -2.32 -1.51 -24.82
C GLN A 309 -3.85 -1.48 -24.91
N ARG A 310 -4.45 -0.33 -25.23
CA ARG A 310 -5.89 -0.17 -25.49
C ARG A 310 -6.16 -0.27 -26.99
#